data_AF-A0A520DY85-F1
#
_entry.id   AF-A0A520DY85-F1
#
_cell.length_a   1.000
_cell.length_b   1.000
_cell.length_c   1.000
_cell.angle_alpha   90.00
_cell.angle_beta   90.00
_cell.angle_gamma   90.00
#
_symmetry.space_group_name_H-M   'P 1'
#
loop_
_entity.id
_entity.type
_entity.pdbx_description
1 polymer ?
#
loop_
_entity_poly.entity_id
_entity_poly.type
_entity_poly.pdbx_seq_one_letter_code
_entity_poly.pdbx_strand_id
1 'polypeptide(L)'
;GIAFMNGEAAMMINWFGFAAMCEVDANSKVKGKIYVDVLPSAADQISASLNVYWLYTIGKGSKHKEIAYDFIRFVTNQENDKLLTLEGGIGCRISSWNDAEINRTIPYYHKLETLHTVAKMLPQKKNWAQIATVIDEMVLAAVNTIEPTEKLVQAAQQKINELEK
;
A
#
# COMPACT_ATOMS: atom_id res chain seq x y z
N GLY A 1 -8.08 9.72 3.29
CA GLY A 1 -9.16 9.48 2.32
C GLY A 1 -10.22 10.55 2.39
N ILE A 2 -11.09 10.51 3.40
CA ILE A 2 -12.29 11.35 3.48
C ILE A 2 -12.02 12.86 3.42
N ALA A 3 -11.06 13.39 4.19
CA ALA A 3 -10.72 14.82 4.15
C ALA A 3 -10.30 15.27 2.72
N PHE A 4 -9.47 14.48 2.04
CA PHE A 4 -9.08 14.73 0.65
C PHE A 4 -10.29 14.66 -0.29
N MET A 5 -11.14 13.63 -0.15
CA MET A 5 -12.38 13.47 -0.91
C MET A 5 -13.32 14.67 -0.77
N ASN A 6 -13.37 15.27 0.42
CA ASN A 6 -14.16 16.46 0.73
C ASN A 6 -13.50 17.77 0.26
N GLY A 7 -12.29 17.71 -0.33
CA GLY A 7 -11.53 18.90 -0.76
C GLY A 7 -10.92 19.69 0.39
N GLU A 8 -10.77 19.09 1.58
CA GLU A 8 -10.20 19.74 2.77
C GLU A 8 -8.67 19.67 2.80
N ALA A 9 -8.07 18.81 1.97
CA ALA A 9 -6.63 18.65 1.84
C ALA A 9 -6.20 18.72 0.38
N ALA A 10 -5.12 19.46 0.10
CA ALA A 10 -4.56 19.55 -1.26
C ALA A 10 -3.71 18.32 -1.65
N MET A 11 -3.15 17.62 -0.68
CA MET A 11 -2.32 16.43 -0.88
C MET A 11 -2.66 15.35 0.15
N MET A 12 -2.40 14.10 -0.21
CA MET A 12 -2.60 12.95 0.67
C MET A 12 -1.57 11.86 0.36
N ILE A 13 -0.80 11.46 1.38
CA ILE A 13 0.01 10.24 1.35
C ILE A 13 -0.89 9.10 1.81
N ASN A 14 -1.21 8.16 0.93
CA ASN A 14 -2.08 7.03 1.26
C ASN A 14 -1.88 5.84 0.32
N TRP A 15 -2.54 4.73 0.66
CA TRP A 15 -2.70 3.61 -0.25
C TRP A 15 -3.48 4.03 -1.51
N PHE A 16 -3.09 3.48 -2.66
CA PHE A 16 -3.66 3.80 -3.97
C PHE A 16 -5.20 3.72 -4.00
N GLY A 17 -5.78 2.74 -3.28
CA GLY A 17 -7.23 2.55 -3.20
C GLY A 17 -8.00 3.78 -2.72
N PHE A 18 -7.40 4.67 -1.92
CA PHE A 18 -8.07 5.90 -1.51
C PHE A 18 -8.17 6.93 -2.65
N ALA A 19 -7.20 6.97 -3.56
CA ALA A 19 -7.34 7.77 -4.76
C ALA A 19 -8.48 7.21 -5.61
N ALA A 20 -8.46 5.90 -5.91
CA ALA A 20 -9.52 5.22 -6.66
C ALA A 20 -10.92 5.45 -6.07
N MET A 21 -11.06 5.33 -4.75
CA MET A 21 -12.30 5.65 -4.03
C MET A 21 -12.77 7.09 -4.32
N CYS A 22 -11.87 8.07 -4.24
CA CYS A 22 -12.21 9.47 -4.51
C CYS A 22 -12.57 9.74 -5.98
N GLU A 23 -12.10 8.93 -6.92
CA GLU A 23 -12.44 9.06 -8.35
C GLU A 23 -13.78 8.40 -8.67
N VAL A 24 -14.12 7.31 -7.99
CA VAL A 24 -15.33 6.54 -8.27
C VAL A 24 -16.55 7.07 -7.50
N ASP A 25 -16.40 7.40 -6.22
CA ASP A 25 -17.51 7.82 -5.36
C ASP A 25 -18.23 9.07 -5.92
N ALA A 26 -19.55 8.98 -6.05
CA ALA A 26 -20.39 10.06 -6.57
C ALA A 26 -20.41 11.29 -5.65
N ASN A 27 -20.14 11.12 -4.35
CA ASN A 27 -20.11 12.20 -3.36
C ASN A 27 -18.75 12.90 -3.28
N SER A 28 -17.74 12.41 -4.01
CA SER A 28 -16.40 12.99 -4.00
C SER A 28 -16.39 14.37 -4.67
N LYS A 29 -15.99 15.39 -3.91
CA LYS A 29 -15.87 16.78 -4.42
C LYS A 29 -14.63 16.97 -5.32
N VAL A 30 -13.71 16.01 -5.27
CA VAL A 30 -12.45 16.01 -6.02
C VAL A 30 -12.45 15.01 -7.18
N LYS A 31 -13.57 14.33 -7.46
CA LYS A 31 -13.72 13.43 -8.61
C LYS A 31 -13.33 14.13 -9.92
N GLY A 32 -12.50 13.47 -10.73
CA GLY A 32 -11.97 14.01 -11.98
C GLY A 32 -10.90 15.09 -11.81
N LYS A 33 -10.46 15.36 -10.58
CA LYS A 33 -9.45 16.39 -10.23
C LYS A 33 -8.25 15.78 -9.50
N ILE A 34 -8.08 14.47 -9.57
CA ILE A 34 -7.06 13.74 -8.82
C ILE A 34 -5.85 13.49 -9.71
N TYR A 35 -4.67 13.75 -9.16
CA TYR A 35 -3.40 13.32 -9.73
C TYR A 35 -2.69 12.42 -8.73
N VAL A 36 -2.10 11.34 -9.21
CA VAL A 36 -1.33 10.37 -8.41
C VAL A 36 0.10 10.32 -8.93
N ASP A 37 1.07 10.33 -8.02
CA ASP A 37 2.49 10.23 -8.34
C ASP A 37 3.28 9.61 -7.18
N VAL A 38 4.59 9.42 -7.39
CA VAL A 38 5.53 9.02 -6.35
C VAL A 38 5.53 10.01 -5.18
N LEU A 39 5.93 9.53 -3.99
CA LEU A 39 5.98 10.37 -2.81
C LEU A 39 7.10 11.43 -2.94
N PRO A 40 6.95 12.61 -2.32
CA PRO A 40 8.04 13.58 -2.26
C PRO A 40 9.27 13.00 -1.57
N SER A 41 10.45 13.35 -2.08
CA SER A 41 11.75 13.06 -1.45
C SER A 41 12.53 14.35 -1.23
N ALA A 42 13.55 14.28 -0.38
CA ALA A 42 14.54 15.36 -0.29
C ALA A 42 15.28 15.53 -1.63
N ALA A 43 15.86 16.72 -1.84
CA ALA A 43 16.66 16.99 -3.03
C ALA A 43 17.73 15.89 -3.23
N ASP A 44 17.89 15.45 -4.47
CA ASP A 44 18.84 14.41 -4.89
C ASP A 44 18.63 13.04 -4.22
N GLN A 45 17.49 12.81 -3.56
CA GLN A 45 17.11 11.51 -3.00
C GLN A 45 16.01 10.85 -3.82
N ILE A 46 16.02 9.52 -3.86
CA ILE A 46 14.98 8.72 -4.50
C ILE A 46 13.79 8.64 -3.53
N SER A 47 12.57 8.81 -4.05
CA SER A 47 11.34 8.52 -3.31
C SER A 47 11.36 7.12 -2.71
N ALA A 48 10.65 6.92 -1.60
CA ALA A 48 10.42 5.60 -1.02
C ALA A 48 8.92 5.40 -0.80
N SER A 49 8.40 4.25 -1.20
CA SER A 49 7.05 3.81 -0.89
C SER A 49 7.08 2.36 -0.38
N LEU A 50 5.98 1.91 0.23
CA LEU A 50 5.86 0.55 0.71
C LEU A 50 5.19 -0.33 -0.34
N ASN A 51 5.80 -1.49 -0.61
CA ASN A 51 5.18 -2.55 -1.39
C ASN A 51 4.51 -3.56 -0.45
N VAL A 52 3.18 -3.49 -0.35
CA VAL A 52 2.38 -4.32 0.57
C VAL A 52 1.21 -4.92 -0.19
N TYR A 53 1.03 -6.23 -0.05
CA TYR A 53 -0.02 -7.00 -0.70
C TYR A 53 -0.88 -7.75 0.31
N TRP A 54 -2.16 -7.89 -0.03
CA TRP A 54 -3.00 -8.94 0.52
C TRP A 54 -2.77 -10.22 -0.27
N LEU A 55 -2.58 -11.34 0.44
CA LEU A 55 -2.20 -12.62 -0.17
C LEU A 55 -3.22 -13.69 0.18
N TYR A 56 -3.65 -14.46 -0.82
CA TYR A 56 -4.32 -15.73 -0.59
C TYR A 56 -3.28 -16.80 -0.25
N THR A 57 -3.52 -17.56 0.83
CA THR A 57 -2.61 -18.61 1.27
C THR A 57 -3.38 -19.88 1.65
N ILE A 58 -2.75 -21.04 1.49
CA ILE A 58 -3.32 -22.33 1.91
C ILE A 58 -2.74 -22.66 3.28
N GLY A 59 -3.60 -22.71 4.30
CA GLY A 59 -3.20 -23.12 5.64
C GLY A 59 -2.61 -24.54 5.62
N LYS A 60 -1.46 -24.73 6.28
CA LYS A 60 -0.74 -26.03 6.32
C LYS A 60 -1.65 -27.18 6.77
N GLY A 61 -2.55 -26.92 7.72
CA GLY A 61 -3.52 -27.87 8.26
C GLY A 61 -4.76 -28.14 7.40
N SER A 62 -4.91 -27.49 6.23
CA SER A 62 -6.10 -27.70 5.39
C SER A 62 -6.21 -29.15 4.92
N LYS A 63 -7.41 -29.72 5.01
CA LYS A 63 -7.76 -31.03 4.43
C LYS A 63 -8.16 -30.94 2.95
N HIS A 64 -8.31 -29.72 2.44
CA HIS A 64 -8.85 -29.42 1.11
C HIS A 64 -7.84 -28.61 0.29
N LYS A 65 -6.58 -29.09 0.21
CA LYS A 65 -5.48 -28.34 -0.40
C LYS A 65 -5.65 -28.15 -1.91
N GLU A 66 -6.06 -29.19 -2.64
CA GLU A 66 -6.24 -29.13 -4.10
C GLU A 66 -7.32 -28.11 -4.49
N ILE A 67 -8.52 -28.21 -3.91
CA ILE A 67 -9.60 -27.26 -4.20
C ILE A 67 -9.27 -25.83 -3.75
N ALA A 68 -8.52 -25.67 -2.65
CA ALA A 68 -8.03 -24.35 -2.24
C ALA A 68 -7.04 -23.78 -3.26
N TYR A 69 -6.16 -24.61 -3.83
CA TYR A 69 -5.23 -24.22 -4.89
C TYR A 69 -5.98 -23.84 -6.17
N ASP A 70 -6.97 -24.65 -6.59
CA ASP A 70 -7.82 -24.34 -7.73
C ASP A 70 -8.58 -23.03 -7.54
N PHE A 71 -9.09 -22.78 -6.33
CA PHE A 71 -9.73 -21.51 -5.99
C PHE A 71 -8.75 -20.34 -6.09
N ILE A 72 -7.54 -20.45 -5.55
CA ILE A 72 -6.52 -19.39 -5.66
C ILE A 72 -6.21 -19.12 -7.14
N ARG A 73 -6.04 -20.17 -7.96
CA ARG A 73 -5.82 -20.01 -9.40
C ARG A 73 -6.99 -19.32 -10.09
N PHE A 74 -8.23 -19.66 -9.72
CA PHE A 74 -9.42 -19.04 -10.24
C PHE A 74 -9.47 -17.55 -9.89
N VAL A 75 -9.44 -17.20 -8.60
CA VAL A 75 -9.61 -15.79 -8.16
C VAL A 75 -8.44 -14.90 -8.55
N THR A 76 -7.25 -15.47 -8.75
CA THR A 76 -6.08 -14.70 -9.20
C THR A 76 -5.87 -14.73 -10.70
N ASN A 77 -6.74 -15.35 -11.52
CA ASN A 77 -6.59 -15.32 -12.98
C ASN A 77 -6.81 -13.89 -13.54
N GLN A 78 -6.54 -13.67 -14.83
CA GLN A 78 -6.66 -12.33 -15.43
C GLN A 78 -8.08 -11.76 -15.36
N GLU A 79 -9.09 -12.58 -15.65
CA GLU A 79 -10.50 -12.18 -15.66
C GLU A 79 -10.97 -11.78 -14.25
N ASN A 80 -10.66 -12.59 -13.25
CA ASN A 80 -11.08 -12.37 -11.87
C ASN A 80 -10.26 -11.26 -11.17
N ASP A 81 -8.99 -11.04 -11.52
CA ASP A 81 -8.23 -9.89 -11.03
C ASP A 81 -8.78 -8.56 -11.59
N LYS A 82 -9.23 -8.58 -12.86
CA LYS A 82 -9.97 -7.45 -13.45
C LYS A 82 -11.32 -7.25 -12.76
N LEU A 83 -12.11 -8.31 -12.59
CA LEU A 83 -13.41 -8.25 -11.90
C LEU A 83 -13.24 -7.71 -10.47
N LEU A 84 -12.28 -8.24 -9.71
CA LEU A 84 -11.93 -7.73 -8.38
C LEU A 84 -11.68 -6.22 -8.41
N THR A 85 -10.96 -5.72 -9.41
CA THR A 85 -10.65 -4.29 -9.55
C THR A 85 -11.90 -3.46 -9.82
N LEU A 86 -12.78 -3.93 -10.71
CA LEU A 86 -14.04 -3.24 -11.03
C LEU A 86 -15.01 -3.22 -9.83
N GLU A 87 -14.93 -4.21 -8.95
CA GLU A 87 -15.71 -4.30 -7.71
C GLU A 87 -15.02 -3.60 -6.51
N GLY A 88 -13.99 -2.80 -6.75
CA GLY A 88 -13.36 -1.93 -5.75
C GLY A 88 -12.13 -2.51 -5.03
N GLY A 89 -11.72 -3.73 -5.38
CA GLY A 89 -10.41 -4.25 -5.00
C GLY A 89 -9.27 -3.61 -5.81
N ILE A 90 -8.03 -3.94 -5.46
CA ILE A 90 -6.84 -3.51 -6.22
C ILE A 90 -6.22 -4.75 -6.85
N GLY A 91 -6.55 -4.99 -8.12
CA GLY A 91 -5.93 -6.05 -8.91
C GLY A 91 -4.42 -5.86 -9.02
N CYS A 92 -3.69 -6.96 -8.96
CA CYS A 92 -2.23 -6.97 -8.87
C CYS A 92 -1.55 -7.42 -10.17
N ARG A 93 -2.33 -7.74 -11.22
CA ARG A 93 -1.76 -8.09 -12.52
C ARG A 93 -1.45 -6.84 -13.34
N ILE A 94 -0.31 -6.86 -14.02
CA ILE A 94 0.07 -5.86 -15.04
C ILE A 94 -1.01 -5.72 -16.12
N SER A 95 -1.69 -6.81 -16.47
CA SER A 95 -2.83 -6.78 -17.41
C SER A 95 -3.99 -5.92 -16.92
N SER A 96 -4.30 -5.97 -15.62
CA SER A 96 -5.36 -5.15 -15.01
C SER A 96 -4.92 -3.70 -14.85
N TRP A 97 -3.63 -3.47 -14.55
CA TRP A 97 -3.05 -2.13 -14.49
C TRP A 97 -3.18 -1.38 -15.82
N ASN A 98 -3.03 -2.10 -16.93
CA ASN A 98 -3.11 -1.55 -18.29
C ASN A 98 -4.47 -1.76 -18.97
N ASP A 99 -5.49 -2.28 -18.27
CA ASP A 99 -6.80 -2.53 -18.87
C ASP A 99 -7.53 -1.21 -19.17
N ALA A 100 -8.04 -1.08 -20.39
CA ALA A 100 -8.67 0.16 -20.87
C ALA A 100 -9.99 0.48 -20.17
N GLU A 101 -10.74 -0.53 -19.72
CA GLU A 101 -11.99 -0.31 -19.00
C GLU A 101 -11.73 0.17 -17.59
N ILE A 102 -10.77 -0.45 -16.89
CA ILE A 102 -10.33 0.00 -15.56
C ILE A 102 -9.82 1.44 -15.64
N ASN A 103 -8.94 1.74 -16.60
CA ASN A 103 -8.39 3.08 -16.75
C ASN A 103 -9.40 4.13 -17.23
N ARG A 104 -10.53 3.74 -17.82
CA ARG A 104 -11.62 4.68 -18.09
C ARG A 104 -12.34 5.12 -16.81
N THR A 105 -12.40 4.24 -15.81
CA THR A 105 -13.03 4.51 -14.51
C THR A 105 -12.07 5.11 -13.50
N ILE A 106 -10.80 4.68 -13.50
CA ILE A 106 -9.72 5.17 -12.63
C ILE A 106 -8.55 5.59 -13.54
N PRO A 107 -8.51 6.85 -14.03
CA PRO A 107 -7.60 7.29 -15.10
C PRO A 107 -6.10 7.20 -14.85
N TYR A 108 -5.69 6.83 -13.65
CA TYR A 108 -4.30 6.70 -13.23
C TYR A 108 -3.95 5.28 -12.75
N TYR A 109 -4.80 4.28 -13.01
CA TYR A 109 -4.55 2.90 -12.59
C TYR A 109 -3.25 2.32 -13.22
N HIS A 110 -2.98 2.66 -14.48
CA HIS A 110 -1.74 2.34 -15.18
C HIS A 110 -0.47 2.86 -14.48
N LYS A 111 -0.57 3.90 -13.64
CA LYS A 111 0.58 4.43 -12.91
C LYS A 111 1.10 3.48 -11.84
N LEU A 112 0.34 2.46 -11.43
CA LEU A 112 0.79 1.47 -10.46
C LEU A 112 2.15 0.88 -10.84
N GLU A 113 2.42 0.63 -12.12
CA GLU A 113 3.74 0.13 -12.55
C GLU A 113 4.87 1.10 -12.19
N THR A 114 4.72 2.38 -12.54
CA THR A 114 5.70 3.43 -12.20
C THR A 114 5.84 3.62 -10.69
N LEU A 115 4.72 3.63 -9.94
CA LEU A 115 4.74 3.79 -8.48
C LEU A 115 5.51 2.66 -7.78
N HIS A 116 5.51 1.45 -8.35
CA HIS A 116 6.24 0.31 -7.81
C HIS A 116 7.75 0.35 -8.07
N THR A 117 8.25 1.20 -8.98
CA THR A 117 9.70 1.31 -9.27
C THR A 117 10.54 1.77 -8.08
N VAL A 118 9.92 2.52 -7.16
CA VAL A 118 10.55 3.04 -5.93
C VAL A 118 10.06 2.31 -4.67
N ALA A 119 9.16 1.34 -4.82
CA ALA A 119 8.54 0.65 -3.69
C ALA A 119 9.50 -0.37 -3.06
N LYS A 120 9.47 -0.45 -1.73
CA LYS A 120 10.31 -1.34 -0.93
C LYS A 120 9.44 -2.34 -0.17
N MET A 121 9.87 -3.59 -0.11
CA MET A 121 9.19 -4.62 0.68
C MET A 121 9.54 -4.49 2.15
N LEU A 122 8.58 -4.84 3.01
CA LEU A 122 8.83 -4.96 4.44
C LEU A 122 9.75 -6.16 4.75
N PRO A 123 10.57 -6.11 5.80
CA PRO A 123 11.38 -7.24 6.25
C PRO A 123 10.56 -8.49 6.54
N GLN A 124 10.94 -9.63 5.94
CA GLN A 124 10.28 -10.92 6.18
C GLN A 124 10.84 -11.60 7.45
N LYS A 125 10.62 -10.96 8.60
CA LYS A 125 11.10 -11.43 9.91
C LYS A 125 9.95 -12.01 10.74
N LYS A 126 10.23 -13.10 11.48
CA LYS A 126 9.24 -13.74 12.38
C LYS A 126 8.74 -12.80 13.48
N ASN A 127 9.63 -11.94 13.98
CA ASN A 127 9.35 -10.91 14.98
C ASN A 127 8.98 -9.55 14.36
N TRP A 128 8.56 -9.51 13.08
CA TRP A 128 8.25 -8.25 12.39
C TRP A 128 7.23 -7.39 13.15
N ALA A 129 6.20 -7.99 13.74
CA ALA A 129 5.21 -7.24 14.52
C ALA A 129 5.85 -6.48 15.70
N GLN A 130 6.82 -7.09 16.39
CA GLN A 130 7.52 -6.45 17.52
C GLN A 130 8.44 -5.32 17.02
N ILE A 131 9.14 -5.55 15.90
CA ILE A 131 9.96 -4.52 15.25
C ILE A 131 9.10 -3.33 14.81
N ALA A 132 7.94 -3.59 14.21
CA ALA A 132 7.00 -2.56 13.77
C ALA A 132 6.49 -1.72 14.94
N THR A 133 6.22 -2.33 16.10
CA THR A 133 5.85 -1.60 17.33
C THR A 133 6.96 -0.64 17.76
N VAL A 134 8.22 -1.06 17.75
CA VAL A 134 9.34 -0.18 18.11
C VAL A 134 9.47 1.00 17.14
N ILE A 135 9.27 0.76 15.83
CA ILE A 135 9.26 1.81 14.81
C ILE A 135 8.09 2.78 15.02
N ASP A 136 6.90 2.27 15.33
CA ASP A 136 5.71 3.09 15.59
C ASP A 136 5.91 4.00 16.80
N GLU A 137 6.41 3.46 17.92
CA GLU A 137 6.78 4.24 19.11
C GLU A 137 7.78 5.36 18.78
N MET A 138 8.80 5.05 17.97
CA MET A 138 9.82 6.00 17.55
C MET A 138 9.21 7.14 16.70
N VAL A 139 8.35 6.80 15.73
CA VAL A 139 7.68 7.78 14.87
C VAL A 139 6.72 8.65 15.69
N LEU A 140 5.95 8.06 16.60
CA LEU A 140 5.08 8.80 17.51
C LEU A 140 5.88 9.75 18.42
N ALA A 141 7.04 9.33 18.92
CA ALA A 141 7.91 10.21 19.70
C ALA A 141 8.45 11.37 18.86
N ALA A 142 8.84 11.12 17.61
CA ALA A 142 9.32 12.16 16.70
C ALA A 142 8.23 13.20 16.37
N VAL A 143 6.96 12.79 16.32
CA VAL A 143 5.82 13.68 16.07
C VAL A 143 5.41 14.47 17.31
N ASN A 144 5.43 13.83 18.49
CA ASN A 144 4.84 14.39 19.71
C ASN A 144 5.85 15.05 20.66
N THR A 145 7.15 15.05 20.32
CA THR A 145 8.20 15.59 21.19
C THR A 145 9.20 16.44 20.39
N ILE A 146 10.12 17.09 21.10
CA ILE A 146 11.25 17.85 20.53
C ILE A 146 12.58 17.07 20.61
N GLU A 147 12.53 15.76 20.89
CA GLU A 147 13.74 14.94 20.99
C GLU A 147 14.44 14.82 19.62
N PRO A 148 15.78 14.95 19.55
CA PRO A 148 16.49 14.84 18.29
C PRO A 148 16.24 13.48 17.60
N THR A 149 15.89 13.51 16.31
CA THR A 149 15.59 12.31 15.51
C THR A 149 16.71 11.27 15.57
N GLU A 150 17.98 11.72 15.56
CA GLU A 150 19.13 10.82 15.67
C GLU A 150 19.09 9.97 16.96
N LYS A 151 18.74 10.59 18.09
CA LYS A 151 18.63 9.90 19.37
C LYS A 151 17.48 8.89 19.39
N LEU A 152 16.33 9.29 18.83
CA LEU A 152 15.17 8.40 18.69
C LEU A 152 15.49 7.17 17.83
N VAL A 153 16.16 7.38 16.69
CA VAL A 153 16.58 6.29 15.79
C VAL A 153 17.60 5.37 16.47
N GLN A 154 18.59 5.91 17.17
CA GLN A 154 19.57 5.11 17.92
C GLN A 154 18.91 4.25 19.00
N ALA A 155 17.98 4.83 19.77
CA ALA A 155 17.25 4.10 20.80
C ALA A 155 16.35 2.99 20.21
N ALA A 156 15.64 3.28 19.12
CA ALA A 156 14.84 2.28 18.41
C ALA A 156 15.71 1.14 17.86
N GLN A 157 16.87 1.47 17.27
CA GLN A 157 17.80 0.47 16.77
C GLN A 157 18.35 -0.43 17.88
N GLN A 158 18.66 0.13 19.06
CA GLN A 158 19.08 -0.66 20.23
C GLN A 158 17.99 -1.64 20.67
N LYS A 159 16.75 -1.19 20.81
CA LYS A 159 15.60 -2.06 21.12
C LYS A 159 15.42 -3.17 20.08
N ILE A 160 15.51 -2.84 18.78
CA ILE A 160 15.41 -3.83 17.70
C ILE A 160 16.54 -4.87 17.81
N ASN A 161 17.78 -4.45 18.05
CA ASN A 161 18.91 -5.37 18.22
C ASN A 161 18.69 -6.34 19.39
N GLU A 162 18.03 -5.91 20.47
CA GLU A 162 17.69 -6.78 21.60
C GLU A 162 16.60 -7.79 21.26
N LEU A 163 15.63 -7.44 20.42
CA LEU A 163 14.61 -8.37 19.91
C LEU A 163 15.18 -9.45 18.98
N GLU A 164 16.39 -9.24 18.48
CA GLU A 164 17.07 -10.14 17.53
C GLU A 164 18.18 -10.99 18.16
N LYS A 165 18.46 -10.80 19.46
CA LYS A 165 19.32 -11.68 20.25
C LYS A 165 18.60 -12.98 20.60
#